data_AF-A0A6G7LT05-F1
#
_entry.id   AF-A0A6G7LT05-F1
#
_cell.length_a   1.000
_cell.length_b   1.000
_cell.length_c   1.000
_cell.angle_alpha   90.00
_cell.angle_beta   90.00
_cell.angle_gamma   90.00
#
_symmetry.space_group_name_H-M   'P 1'
#
loop_
_entity.id
_entity.type
_entity.pdbx_description
1 polymer ?
#
loop_
_entity_poly.entity_id
_entity_poly.type
_entity_poly.pdbx_seq_one_letter_code
_entity_poly.pdbx_strand_id
1 'polypeptide(L)'
;MWWRVVLLCLAYWLLGAHFLRYSHTVAAAICLLAPALLFVKSAVGVRVLQIGLLVGAVLVWAKSGFEYVAMRQAMDAPWLRLAFIMGGVTLFTLLSAWSGNKLASNRNRGS
;
A
#
# COMPACT_ATOMS: atom_id res chain seq x y z
N MET A 1 1.86 7.47 -18.22
CA MET A 1 2.33 6.24 -17.54
C MET A 1 3.02 6.52 -16.20
N TRP A 2 3.72 7.66 -16.06
CA TRP A 2 4.50 8.06 -14.87
C TRP A 2 3.70 8.17 -13.56
N TRP A 3 2.52 8.79 -13.57
CA TRP A 3 1.71 8.97 -12.36
C TRP A 3 1.33 7.65 -11.66
N ARG A 4 1.11 6.55 -12.40
CA ARG A 4 0.79 5.23 -11.83
C ARG A 4 1.98 4.63 -11.08
N VAL A 5 3.19 4.80 -11.63
CA VAL A 5 4.44 4.36 -10.99
C VAL A 5 4.65 5.15 -9.70
N VAL A 6 4.46 6.48 -9.75
CA VAL A 6 4.56 7.34 -8.57
C VAL A 6 3.59 6.90 -7.47
N LEU A 7 2.33 6.60 -7.81
CA LEU A 7 1.33 6.10 -6.85
C LEU A 7 1.74 4.77 -6.20
N LEU A 8 2.24 3.81 -7.00
CA LEU A 8 2.71 2.52 -6.50
C LEU A 8 3.93 2.68 -5.58
N CYS A 9 4.90 3.52 -5.96
CA CYS A 9 6.06 3.82 -5.13
C CYS A 9 5.66 4.46 -3.80
N LEU A 10 4.80 5.48 -3.85
CA LEU A 10 4.28 6.16 -2.65
C LEU A 10 3.56 5.19 -1.71
N ALA A 11 2.69 4.33 -2.23
CA ALA A 11 1.96 3.36 -1.42
C ALA A 11 2.92 2.37 -0.72
N TYR A 12 3.94 1.91 -1.43
CA TYR A 12 4.98 1.03 -0.87
C TYR A 12 5.85 1.73 0.17
N TRP A 13 6.23 2.99 -0.06
CA TRP A 13 6.99 3.77 0.90
C TRP A 13 6.18 4.08 2.16
N LEU A 14 4.88 4.35 2.03
CA LEU A 14 3.97 4.51 3.17
C LEU A 14 3.93 3.23 4.02
N LEU A 15 3.84 2.07 3.37
CA LEU A 15 3.87 0.76 4.04
C LEU A 15 5.21 0.52 4.74
N GLY A 16 6.32 0.84 4.07
CA GLY A 16 7.67 0.72 4.63
C GLY A 16 7.89 1.62 5.85
N ALA A 17 7.41 2.87 5.80
CA ALA A 17 7.45 3.79 6.92
C ALA A 17 6.65 3.28 8.13
N HIS A 18 5.51 2.62 7.89
CA HIS A 18 4.75 1.97 8.95
C HIS A 18 5.55 0.84 9.60
N PHE A 19 6.17 -0.06 8.83
CA PHE A 19 7.02 -1.13 9.39
C PHE A 19 8.21 -0.58 10.18
N LEU A 20 8.79 0.53 9.73
CA LEU A 20 9.89 1.19 10.43
C LEU A 20 9.45 1.71 11.81
N ARG A 21 8.22 2.22 11.93
CA ARG A 21 7.63 2.66 13.21
C ARG A 21 7.57 1.52 14.25
N TYR A 22 7.35 0.29 13.79
CA TYR A 22 7.33 -0.92 14.65
C TYR A 22 8.69 -1.61 14.73
N SER A 23 9.79 -0.95 14.35
CA SER A 23 11.16 -1.50 14.35
C SER A 23 11.37 -2.72 13.45
N HIS A 24 10.44 -3.03 12.54
CA HIS A 24 10.56 -4.10 11.55
C HIS A 24 11.38 -3.64 10.34
N THR A 25 12.69 -3.45 10.54
CA THR A 25 13.64 -2.95 9.53
C THR A 25 13.68 -3.78 8.24
N VAL A 26 13.62 -5.11 8.36
CA VAL A 26 13.63 -6.02 7.21
C VAL A 26 12.40 -5.82 6.32
N ALA A 27 11.20 -5.77 6.90
CA ALA A 27 9.96 -5.54 6.15
C ALA A 27 9.93 -4.15 5.51
N ALA A 28 10.47 -3.13 6.21
CA ALA A 28 10.60 -1.78 5.68
C ALA A 28 11.53 -1.73 4.46
N ALA A 29 12.69 -2.39 4.53
CA ALA A 29 13.64 -2.47 3.41
C ALA A 29 13.04 -3.19 2.20
N ILE A 30 12.31 -4.30 2.42
CA ILE A 30 11.59 -5.00 1.35
C ILE A 30 10.58 -4.05 0.69
N CYS A 31 9.78 -3.32 1.47
CA CYS A 31 8.81 -2.38 0.92
C CYS A 31 9.45 -1.21 0.17
N LEU A 32 10.62 -0.74 0.61
CA LEU A 32 11.39 0.32 -0.05
C LEU A 32 11.89 -0.13 -1.44
N LEU A 33 12.39 -1.37 -1.53
CA LEU A 33 12.97 -1.93 -2.75
C LEU A 33 11.93 -2.55 -3.68
N ALA A 34 10.77 -2.97 -3.17
CA ALA A 34 9.69 -3.56 -3.94
C ALA A 34 9.33 -2.77 -5.22
N PRO A 35 9.12 -1.44 -5.21
CA PRO A 35 8.82 -0.69 -6.44
C PRO A 35 9.91 -0.78 -7.51
N ALA A 36 11.15 -1.19 -7.18
CA ALA A 36 12.18 -1.44 -8.17
C ALA A 36 11.85 -2.61 -9.14
N LEU A 37 10.94 -3.53 -8.75
CA LEU A 37 10.40 -4.54 -9.67
C LEU A 37 9.68 -3.91 -10.88
N LEU A 38 9.23 -2.65 -10.77
CA LEU A 38 8.64 -1.95 -11.90
C LEU A 38 9.66 -1.66 -13.01
N PHE A 39 10.98 -1.71 -12.76
CA PHE A 39 11.99 -1.56 -13.82
C PHE A 39 12.18 -2.83 -14.64
N VAL A 40 11.97 -4.00 -14.02
CA VAL A 40 11.93 -5.29 -14.72
C VAL A 40 10.65 -5.28 -15.56
N LYS A 41 10.75 -5.19 -16.90
CA LYS A 41 9.62 -5.03 -17.86
C LYS A 41 8.60 -6.20 -17.87
N SER A 42 8.52 -7.00 -16.81
CA SER A 42 7.62 -8.13 -16.64
C SER A 42 6.23 -7.72 -16.14
N ALA A 43 5.18 -8.36 -16.67
CA ALA A 43 3.81 -8.25 -16.16
C ALA A 43 3.66 -8.94 -14.79
N VAL A 44 4.45 -9.98 -14.53
CA VAL A 44 4.46 -10.71 -13.24
C VAL A 44 4.95 -9.79 -12.12
N GLY A 45 6.00 -9.00 -12.36
CA GLY A 45 6.51 -8.04 -11.37
C GLY A 45 5.46 -7.02 -10.93
N VAL A 46 4.63 -6.55 -11.86
CA VAL A 46 3.52 -5.66 -11.53
C VAL A 46 2.47 -6.38 -10.69
N ARG A 47 2.09 -7.62 -11.04
CA ARG A 47 1.10 -8.40 -10.28
C ARG A 47 1.54 -8.69 -8.85
N VAL A 48 2.82 -9.03 -8.64
CA VAL A 48 3.38 -9.26 -7.30
C VAL A 48 3.22 -8.00 -6.45
N LEU A 49 3.53 -6.83 -7.00
CA LEU A 49 3.38 -5.55 -6.30
C LEU A 49 1.92 -5.22 -5.98
N GLN A 50 0.99 -5.56 -6.87
CA GLN A 50 -0.44 -5.36 -6.62
C GLN A 50 -0.94 -6.23 -5.47
N ILE A 51 -0.59 -7.53 -5.46
CA ILE A 51 -0.97 -8.44 -4.39
C ILE A 51 -0.39 -7.96 -3.06
N GLY A 52 0.89 -7.55 -3.06
CA GLY A 52 1.53 -6.98 -1.86
C GLY A 52 0.80 -5.75 -1.32
N LEU A 53 0.38 -4.82 -2.19
CA LEU A 53 -0.40 -3.65 -1.77
C LEU A 53 -1.81 -4.00 -1.30
N LEU A 54 -2.49 -4.97 -1.91
CA LEU A 54 -3.80 -5.44 -1.45
C LEU A 54 -3.71 -6.05 -0.05
N VAL A 55 -2.71 -6.91 0.16
CA VAL A 55 -2.43 -7.51 1.47
C VAL A 55 -2.09 -6.42 2.49
N GLY A 56 -1.24 -5.46 2.13
CA GLY A 56 -0.91 -4.32 2.97
C GLY A 56 -2.13 -3.44 3.31
N ALA A 57 -3.00 -3.18 2.34
CA ALA A 57 -4.23 -2.40 2.55
C ALA A 57 -5.14 -3.02 3.62
N VAL A 58 -5.34 -4.34 3.55
CA VAL A 58 -6.24 -5.03 4.48
C VAL A 58 -5.54 -5.32 5.81
N LEU A 59 -4.37 -5.97 5.77
CA LEU A 59 -3.71 -6.46 6.98
C LEU A 59 -3.00 -5.36 7.76
N VAL A 60 -2.52 -4.30 7.11
CA VAL A 60 -1.81 -3.20 7.79
C VAL A 60 -2.77 -2.05 8.02
N TRP A 61 -3.34 -1.47 6.96
CA TRP A 61 -4.13 -0.24 7.10
C TRP A 61 -5.51 -0.48 7.71
N ALA A 62 -6.29 -1.44 7.22
CA ALA A 62 -7.63 -1.69 7.76
C ALA A 62 -7.58 -2.24 9.19
N LYS A 63 -6.71 -3.24 9.46
CA LYS A 63 -6.51 -3.79 10.81
C LYS A 63 -6.05 -2.72 11.81
N SER A 64 -4.97 -2.00 11.51
CA SER A 64 -4.46 -0.96 12.42
C SER A 64 -5.46 0.17 12.60
N GLY A 65 -6.15 0.57 11.52
CA GLY A 65 -7.19 1.59 11.57
C GLY A 65 -8.33 1.20 12.50
N PHE A 66 -8.80 -0.05 12.41
CA PHE A 66 -9.83 -0.57 13.28
C PHE A 66 -9.37 -0.61 14.74
N GLU A 67 -8.16 -1.11 15.02
CA GLU A 67 -7.58 -1.14 16.36
C GLU A 67 -7.45 0.26 16.97
N TYR A 68 -6.99 1.25 16.20
CA TYR A 68 -6.87 2.61 16.71
C TYR A 68 -8.23 3.29 16.94
N VAL A 69 -9.22 3.01 16.11
CA VAL A 69 -10.59 3.52 16.30
C VAL A 69 -11.20 2.91 17.57
N ALA A 70 -11.10 1.59 17.75
CA ALA A 70 -11.58 0.91 18.94
C ALA A 70 -10.90 1.43 20.21
N MET A 71 -9.57 1.61 20.19
CA MET A 71 -8.82 2.19 21.30
C MET A 71 -9.32 3.60 21.65
N ARG A 72 -9.56 4.46 20.66
CA ARG A 72 -10.05 5.82 20.92
C ARG A 72 -11.49 5.86 21.41
N GLN A 73 -12.35 4.96 20.94
CA GLN A 73 -13.71 4.80 21.47
C GLN A 73 -13.67 4.40 22.96
N ALA A 74 -12.79 3.48 23.34
CA ALA A 74 -12.61 3.08 24.74
C ALA A 74 -12.05 4.18 25.66
N MET A 75 -11.41 5.21 25.08
CA MET A 75 -10.86 6.35 25.80
C MET A 75 -11.74 7.60 25.71
N ASP A 76 -12.98 7.49 25.22
CA ASP A 76 -13.89 8.61 24.93
C ASP A 76 -13.25 9.74 24.10
N ALA A 77 -12.27 9.39 23.26
CA ALA A 77 -11.51 10.32 22.45
C ALA A 77 -12.10 10.45 21.03
N PRO A 78 -11.95 11.61 20.37
CA PRO A 78 -12.44 11.80 19.01
C PRO A 78 -11.73 10.85 18.03
N TRP A 79 -12.50 9.93 17.45
CA TRP A 79 -12.04 8.86 16.56
C TRP A 79 -12.47 9.05 15.10
N LEU A 80 -13.51 9.84 14.83
CA LEU A 80 -14.05 10.09 13.48
C LEU A 80 -12.98 10.58 12.50
N ARG A 81 -12.17 11.56 12.90
CA ARG A 81 -11.06 12.09 12.07
C ARG A 81 -10.05 10.99 11.70
N LEU A 82 -9.73 10.13 12.66
CA LEU A 82 -8.79 9.03 12.46
C LEU A 82 -9.36 7.96 11.52
N ALA A 83 -10.64 7.62 11.68
CA ALA A 83 -11.34 6.70 10.80
C ALA A 83 -11.34 7.19 9.34
N PHE A 84 -11.63 8.48 9.12
CA PHE A 84 -11.58 9.07 7.77
C PHE A 84 -10.17 9.04 7.17
N ILE A 85 -9.13 9.36 7.95
CA ILE A 85 -7.74 9.32 7.46
C ILE A 85 -7.34 7.89 7.10
N MET A 86 -7.54 6.93 8.00
CA MET A 86 -7.15 5.53 7.78
C MET A 86 -7.96 4.88 6.66
N GLY A 87 -9.26 5.18 6.59
CA GLY A 87 -10.12 4.77 5.48
C GLY A 87 -9.65 5.36 4.14
N GLY A 88 -9.30 6.64 4.12
CA GLY A 88 -8.74 7.31 2.93
C GLY A 88 -7.42 6.68 2.47
N VAL A 89 -6.50 6.41 3.40
CA VAL A 89 -5.21 5.73 3.09
C VAL A 89 -5.44 4.31 2.57
N THR A 90 -6.40 3.59 3.14
CA THR A 90 -6.78 2.24 2.67
C THR A 90 -7.32 2.30 1.24
N LEU A 91 -8.28 3.18 0.97
CA LEU A 91 -8.84 3.38 -0.37
C LEU A 91 -7.78 3.82 -1.38
N PHE A 92 -6.89 4.75 -1.00
CA PHE A 92 -5.77 5.18 -1.82
C PHE A 92 -4.84 4.02 -2.19
N THR A 93 -4.55 3.13 -1.24
CA THR A 93 -3.72 1.94 -1.46
C THR A 93 -4.40 0.96 -2.41
N LEU A 94 -5.72 0.73 -2.25
CA LEU A 94 -6.52 -0.10 -3.14
C LEU A 94 -6.59 0.46 -4.57
N LEU A 95 -6.82 1.77 -4.72
CA LEU A 95 -6.83 2.45 -6.01
C LEU A 95 -5.46 2.37 -6.70
N SER A 96 -4.37 2.52 -5.93
CA SER A 96 -3.01 2.36 -6.43
C SER A 96 -2.77 0.95 -6.94
N ALA A 97 -3.19 -0.08 -6.19
CA ALA A 97 -3.12 -1.48 -6.62
C ALA A 97 -3.97 -1.72 -7.89
N TRP A 98 -5.19 -1.21 -7.95
CA TRP A 98 -6.06 -1.32 -9.14
C TRP A 98 -5.44 -0.64 -10.37
N SER A 99 -4.77 0.50 -10.17
CA SER A 99 -4.08 1.22 -11.25
C SER A 99 -2.97 0.40 -11.91
N GLY A 100 -2.36 -0.53 -11.16
CA GLY A 100 -1.36 -1.49 -11.65
C GLY A 100 -1.92 -2.47 -12.67
N ASN A 101 -3.23 -2.72 -12.69
CA ASN A 101 -3.83 -3.73 -13.57
C ASN A 101 -3.74 -3.30 -15.04
N LYS A 102 -3.93 -2.00 -15.29
CA LYS A 102 -3.72 -1.41 -16.63
C LYS A 102 -2.24 -1.45 -17.04
N LEU A 103 -1.31 -1.37 -16.08
CA LEU A 103 0.13 -1.42 -16.36
C LEU A 103 0.59 -2.85 -16.69
N ALA A 104 0.11 -3.85 -15.95
CA ALA A 104 0.35 -5.26 -16.22
C ALA A 104 -0.24 -5.69 -17.58
N SER A 105 -1.47 -5.25 -17.87
CA SER A 105 -2.13 -5.53 -19.15
C SER A 105 -1.37 -4.95 -20.35
N ASN A 106 -0.87 -3.70 -20.24
CA ASN A 106 -0.06 -3.10 -21.30
C ASN A 106 1.27 -3.84 -21.53
N ARG A 107 1.91 -4.37 -20.48
CA ARG A 107 3.16 -5.14 -20.63
C ARG A 107 2.95 -6.49 -21.31
N ASN A 108 1.83 -7.15 -21.03
CA ASN A 108 1.49 -8.45 -21.62
C ASN A 108 1.11 -8.36 -23.11
N ARG A 109 0.91 -7.16 -23.65
CA ARG A 109 0.65 -6.91 -25.08
C ARG A 109 1.92 -6.61 -25.89
N GLY A 110 3.05 -6.37 -25.23
CA GLY A 110 4.32 -6.02 -25.85
C GLY A 110 5.42 -7.06 -25.68
N SER A 111 5.10 -8.24 -25.14
CA SER A 111 5.95 -9.43 -25.01
C SER A 111 5.41 -10.53 -25.92
#